data_AF-A0A968FX91-F1
#
_entry.id   AF-A0A968FX91-F1
#
_cell.length_a   1.000
_cell.length_b   1.000
_cell.length_c   1.000
_cell.angle_alpha   90.00
_cell.angle_beta   90.00
_cell.angle_gamma   90.00
#
_symmetry.space_group_name_H-M   'P 1'
#
loop_
_entity.id
_entity.type
_entity.pdbx_description
1 polymer ?
#
loop_
_entity_poly.entity_id
_entity_poly.type
_entity_poly.pdbx_seq_one_letter_code
_entity_poly.pdbx_strand_id
1 'polypeptide(L)'
;MKKLILFFLFLALPALVACEKELKEHPLPQSLKKKIQMQNDPEVKAREISGTITVDPEYATKLPENAKLFIYARPEGTEGGPPLAVKRHSLVEFPFDYRIGPM
;
A
#
# COMPACT_ATOMS: atom_id res chain seq x y z
N MET A 1 19.83 52.92 20.72
CA MET A 1 20.23 51.93 19.69
C MET A 1 20.14 50.48 20.20
N LYS A 2 20.73 50.09 21.33
CA LYS A 2 20.80 48.68 21.80
C LYS A 2 19.48 48.09 22.31
N LYS A 3 18.57 48.91 22.88
CA LYS A 3 17.24 48.46 23.37
C LYS A 3 16.21 48.24 22.26
N LEU A 4 16.41 48.84 21.09
CA LEU A 4 15.48 48.71 19.96
C LEU A 4 15.71 47.37 19.22
N ILE A 5 16.97 46.93 19.13
CA ILE A 5 17.35 45.64 18.52
C ILE A 5 16.84 44.45 19.34
N LEU A 6 16.85 44.55 20.67
CA LEU A 6 16.33 43.50 21.56
C LEU A 6 14.81 43.34 21.44
N PHE A 7 14.09 44.43 21.17
CA PHE A 7 12.64 44.41 21.00
C PHE A 7 12.22 43.75 19.67
N PHE A 8 12.98 43.99 18.59
CA PHE A 8 12.74 43.33 17.30
C PHE A 8 13.06 41.83 17.31
N LEU A 9 14.06 41.40 18.08
CA LEU A 9 14.40 39.98 18.24
C LEU A 9 13.32 39.20 19.01
N PHE A 10 12.59 39.87 19.91
CA PHE A 10 11.48 39.27 20.66
C PHE A 10 10.18 39.13 19.82
N LEU A 11 10.01 39.97 18.80
CA LEU A 11 8.82 40.01 17.95
C LEU A 11 8.85 39.01 16.77
N ALA A 12 10.02 38.48 16.42
CA ALA A 12 10.19 37.51 15.34
C ALA A 12 10.06 36.03 15.80
N LEU A 13 10.16 35.76 17.10
CA LEU A 13 10.13 34.41 17.67
C LEU A 13 8.77 33.67 17.54
N PRO A 14 7.58 34.30 17.59
CA PRO A 14 6.32 33.54 17.56
C PRO A 14 5.87 33.15 16.14
N ALA A 15 6.50 33.65 15.08
CA ALA A 15 6.07 33.38 13.70
C ALA A 15 6.40 31.97 13.20
N LEU A 16 7.34 31.27 13.84
CA LEU A 16 7.66 29.86 13.53
C LEU A 16 6.75 28.85 14.26
N VAL A 17 5.94 29.30 15.22
CA VAL A 17 5.09 28.41 16.05
C VAL A 17 3.69 28.23 15.45
N ALA A 18 3.32 29.00 14.43
CA ALA A 18 1.96 29.02 13.89
C ALA A 18 1.82 28.27 12.56
N CYS A 19 1.99 26.94 12.57
CA CYS A 19 1.31 26.08 11.59
C CYS A 19 1.21 24.62 12.05
N GLU A 20 0.75 24.37 13.27
CA GLU A 20 0.26 23.04 13.65
C GLU A 20 -1.25 23.02 13.44
N LYS A 21 -1.68 22.73 12.21
CA LYS A 21 -3.07 22.37 11.94
C LYS A 21 -3.28 20.97 12.51
N GLU A 22 -3.88 20.88 13.69
CA GLU A 22 -4.32 19.59 14.21
C GLU A 22 -5.28 18.93 13.21
N LEU A 23 -4.82 17.83 12.63
CA LEU A 23 -5.70 16.92 11.89
C LEU A 23 -6.68 16.36 12.90
N LYS A 24 -7.98 16.64 12.73
CA LYS A 24 -9.02 15.99 13.53
C LYS A 24 -8.94 14.48 13.25
N GLU A 25 -8.36 13.76 14.20
CA GLU A 25 -8.26 12.30 14.12
C GLU A 25 -9.65 11.70 14.29
N HIS A 26 -10.22 11.23 13.18
CA HIS A 26 -11.37 10.34 13.25
C HIS A 26 -10.86 8.94 13.58
N PRO A 27 -11.40 8.25 14.61
CA PRO A 27 -10.95 6.91 14.94
C PRO A 27 -11.13 6.00 13.72
N LEU A 28 -10.04 5.34 13.30
CA LEU A 28 -10.09 4.40 12.19
C LEU A 28 -11.25 3.41 12.38
N PRO A 29 -12.08 3.17 11.36
CA PRO A 29 -13.10 2.13 11.38
C PRO A 29 -12.52 0.82 11.90
N GLN A 30 -13.26 0.13 12.77
CA GLN A 30 -12.82 -1.13 13.39
C GLN A 30 -12.45 -2.19 12.32
N SER A 31 -13.15 -2.19 11.18
CA SER A 31 -12.84 -3.04 10.02
C SER A 31 -11.46 -2.76 9.43
N LEU A 32 -11.04 -1.50 9.34
CA LEU A 32 -9.71 -1.12 8.86
C LEU A 32 -8.63 -1.51 9.87
N LYS A 33 -8.86 -1.26 11.16
CA LYS A 33 -7.94 -1.70 12.23
C LYS A 33 -7.71 -3.22 12.18
N LYS A 34 -8.80 -3.99 12.08
CA LYS A 34 -8.74 -5.46 11.97
C LYS A 34 -7.98 -5.90 10.72
N LYS A 35 -8.25 -5.27 9.57
CA LYS A 35 -7.53 -5.59 8.32
C LYS A 35 -6.03 -5.31 8.42
N ILE A 36 -5.65 -4.19 9.02
CA ILE A 36 -4.23 -3.84 9.25
C ILE A 36 -3.57 -4.84 10.20
N GLN A 37 -4.27 -5.27 11.25
CA GLN A 37 -3.76 -6.29 12.18
C GLN A 37 -3.57 -7.64 11.47
N MET A 38 -4.56 -8.12 10.72
CA MET A 38 -4.48 -9.38 9.96
C MET A 38 -3.37 -9.33 8.90
N GLN A 39 -3.21 -8.21 8.18
CA GLN A 39 -2.13 -8.03 7.22
C GLN A 39 -0.73 -8.06 7.85
N ASN A 40 -0.62 -7.78 9.16
CA ASN A 40 0.64 -7.77 9.88
C ASN A 40 0.89 -9.05 10.69
N ASP A 41 -0.09 -9.96 10.74
CA ASP A 41 0.01 -11.22 11.46
C ASP A 41 1.12 -12.11 10.86
N PRO A 42 2.12 -12.52 11.66
CA PRO A 42 3.21 -13.37 11.21
C PRO A 42 2.75 -14.73 10.66
N GLU A 43 1.69 -15.34 11.22
CA GLU A 43 1.18 -16.63 10.73
C GLU A 43 0.53 -16.50 9.36
N VAL A 44 -0.19 -15.39 9.13
CA VAL A 44 -0.79 -15.09 7.83
C VAL A 44 0.31 -14.83 6.80
N LYS A 45 1.32 -14.04 7.16
CA LYS A 45 2.49 -13.78 6.30
C LYS A 45 3.27 -15.04 5.95
N ALA A 46 3.39 -15.99 6.88
CA ALA A 46 4.07 -17.26 6.64
C ALA A 46 3.36 -18.15 5.59
N ARG A 47 2.07 -17.90 5.34
CA ARG A 47 1.25 -18.60 4.33
C ARG A 47 1.15 -17.83 3.01
N GLU A 48 1.82 -16.69 2.87
CA GLU A 48 1.89 -15.98 1.59
C GLU A 48 2.82 -16.69 0.61
N ILE A 49 2.37 -16.77 -0.63
CA ILE A 49 3.13 -17.21 -1.79
C ILE A 49 3.60 -15.96 -2.52
N SER A 50 4.87 -15.92 -2.91
CA SER A 50 5.44 -14.83 -3.70
C SER A 50 6.22 -15.33 -4.88
N GLY A 51 6.31 -14.51 -5.92
CA GLY A 51 7.13 -14.78 -7.08
C GLY A 51 7.10 -13.63 -8.08
N THR A 52 7.67 -13.88 -9.24
CA THR A 52 7.72 -12.92 -10.35
C THR A 52 6.99 -13.51 -11.54
N ILE A 53 6.07 -12.74 -12.12
CA ILE A 53 5.38 -13.09 -13.36
C ILE A 53 6.13 -12.39 -14.49
N THR A 54 6.58 -13.17 -15.46
CA THR A 54 7.13 -12.69 -16.72
C THR A 54 6.19 -13.06 -17.85
N VAL A 55 6.26 -12.30 -18.94
CA VAL A 55 5.63 -12.63 -20.22
C VAL A 55 6.67 -12.45 -21.31
N ASP A 56 6.40 -13.05 -22.47
CA ASP A 56 7.25 -12.82 -23.63
C ASP A 56 7.31 -11.32 -23.97
N PRO A 57 8.50 -10.74 -24.25
CA PRO A 57 8.62 -9.32 -24.56
C PRO A 57 7.75 -8.85 -25.74
N GLU A 58 7.58 -9.68 -26.76
CA GLU A 58 6.74 -9.37 -27.92
C GLU A 58 5.27 -9.30 -27.52
N TYR A 59 4.84 -10.10 -26.54
CA TYR A 59 3.49 -10.04 -25.99
C TYR A 59 3.29 -8.82 -25.08
N ALA A 60 4.29 -8.48 -24.25
CA ALA A 60 4.22 -7.32 -23.35
C ALA A 60 3.91 -6.02 -24.11
N THR A 61 4.51 -5.83 -25.29
CA THR A 61 4.29 -4.64 -26.14
C THR A 61 2.90 -4.56 -26.78
N LYS A 62 2.15 -5.67 -26.81
CA LYS A 62 0.82 -5.76 -27.42
C LYS A 62 -0.32 -5.68 -26.40
N LEU A 63 0.01 -5.58 -25.10
CA LEU A 63 -1.00 -5.50 -24.05
C LEU A 63 -1.78 -4.17 -24.13
N PRO A 64 -3.12 -4.19 -23.99
CA PRO A 64 -3.89 -2.97 -23.84
C PRO A 64 -3.47 -2.17 -22.61
N GLU A 65 -3.50 -0.84 -22.69
CA GLU A 65 -3.16 0.05 -21.56
C GLU A 65 -4.01 -0.20 -20.30
N ASN A 66 -5.23 -0.71 -20.48
CA ASN A 66 -6.18 -1.02 -19.40
C ASN A 66 -6.23 -2.52 -19.04
N ALA A 67 -5.22 -3.29 -19.45
CA ALA A 67 -5.10 -4.70 -19.09
C ALA A 67 -5.11 -4.90 -17.58
N LYS A 68 -5.67 -6.03 -17.14
CA LYS A 68 -5.76 -6.40 -15.72
C LYS A 68 -5.11 -7.75 -15.50
N LEU A 69 -4.27 -7.83 -14.48
CA LEU A 69 -3.72 -9.09 -14.01
C LEU A 69 -4.58 -9.64 -12.87
N PHE A 70 -5.02 -10.88 -13.03
CA PHE A 70 -5.68 -11.64 -11.98
C PHE A 70 -4.78 -12.80 -11.56
N ILE A 71 -4.50 -12.90 -10.25
CA ILE A 71 -3.70 -13.97 -9.67
C ILE A 71 -4.63 -14.77 -8.76
N TYR A 72 -4.68 -16.08 -8.99
CA TYR A 72 -5.50 -17.03 -8.23
C TYR A 72 -4.60 -18.06 -7.55
N ALA A 73 -4.79 -18.26 -6.25
CA ALA A 73 -4.20 -19.39 -5.53
C ALA A 73 -5.25 -20.50 -5.40
N ARG A 74 -4.93 -21.72 -5.86
CA ARG A 74 -5.78 -22.90 -5.76
C ARG A 74 -5.00 -24.06 -5.14
N PRO A 75 -5.66 -25.00 -4.44
CA PRO A 75 -5.03 -26.26 -4.07
C PRO A 75 -4.62 -27.02 -5.33
N GLU A 76 -3.50 -27.72 -5.25
CA GLU A 76 -3.03 -28.60 -6.32
C GLU A 76 -4.07 -29.70 -6.63
N GLY A 77 -4.21 -30.08 -7.90
CA GLY A 77 -5.15 -31.10 -8.34
C GLY A 77 -6.63 -30.70 -8.32
N THR A 78 -6.95 -29.45 -8.00
CA THR A 78 -8.34 -28.96 -7.99
C THR A 78 -8.66 -28.14 -9.24
N GLU A 79 -9.58 -28.64 -10.08
CA GLU A 79 -10.03 -27.94 -11.30
C GLU A 79 -11.19 -26.96 -11.08
N GLY A 80 -11.87 -27.03 -9.92
CA GLY A 80 -13.10 -26.29 -9.65
C GLY A 80 -13.16 -25.62 -8.27
N GLY A 81 -14.32 -25.02 -7.94
CA GLY A 81 -14.56 -24.41 -6.62
C GLY A 81 -13.90 -23.04 -6.40
N PRO A 82 -14.14 -22.45 -5.22
CA PRO A 82 -13.60 -21.14 -4.88
C PRO A 82 -12.07 -21.21 -4.70
N PRO A 83 -11.32 -20.21 -5.20
CA PRO A 83 -9.88 -20.10 -4.95
C PRO A 83 -9.61 -19.78 -3.47
N LEU A 84 -8.43 -20.16 -3.00
CA LEU A 84 -7.95 -19.83 -1.64
C LEU A 84 -7.70 -18.33 -1.48
N ALA A 85 -7.21 -17.68 -2.54
CA ALA A 85 -6.98 -16.25 -2.57
C ALA A 85 -7.05 -15.73 -4.01
N VAL A 86 -7.45 -14.47 -4.16
CA VAL A 86 -7.48 -13.76 -5.45
C VAL A 86 -6.91 -12.35 -5.28
N LYS A 87 -6.04 -11.94 -6.19
CA LYS A 87 -5.61 -10.53 -6.32
C LYS A 87 -5.82 -10.02 -7.73
N ARG A 88 -6.27 -8.76 -7.82
CA ARG A 88 -6.44 -8.03 -9.08
C ARG A 88 -5.53 -6.81 -9.09
N HIS A 89 -4.69 -6.70 -10.11
CA HIS A 89 -3.85 -5.54 -10.37
C HIS A 89 -4.29 -4.85 -11.67
N SER A 90 -4.37 -3.52 -11.65
CA SER A 90 -4.89 -2.71 -12.78
C SER A 90 -3.81 -1.87 -13.46
N LEU A 91 -2.60 -1.81 -12.89
CA LEU A 91 -1.41 -1.17 -13.44
C LEU A 91 -0.28 -2.18 -13.25
N VAL A 92 0.08 -2.85 -14.33
CA VAL A 92 1.04 -3.96 -14.31
C VAL A 92 2.03 -3.75 -15.43
N GLU A 93 3.29 -3.65 -15.04
CA GLU A 93 4.43 -3.74 -15.95
C GLU A 93 5.12 -5.07 -15.67
N PHE A 94 5.56 -5.74 -16.73
CA PHE A 94 6.28 -7.01 -16.60
C PHE A 94 7.79 -6.75 -16.70
N PRO A 95 8.63 -7.44 -15.89
CA PRO A 95 8.28 -8.44 -14.88
C PRO A 95 7.50 -7.87 -13.70
N PHE A 96 6.53 -8.64 -13.18
CA PHE A 96 5.66 -8.21 -12.08
C PHE A 96 5.85 -9.09 -10.83
N ASP A 97 6.34 -8.49 -9.75
CA ASP A 97 6.46 -9.16 -8.46
C ASP A 97 5.11 -9.22 -7.74
N TYR A 98 4.74 -10.40 -7.26
CA TYR A 98 3.50 -10.61 -6.54
C TYR A 98 3.72 -11.27 -5.18
N ARG A 99 2.77 -11.02 -4.29
CA ARG A 99 2.54 -11.77 -3.05
C ARG A 99 1.06 -12.08 -2.98
N ILE A 100 0.66 -13.30 -2.63
CA ILE A 100 -0.74 -13.69 -2.49
C ILE A 100 -0.87 -14.69 -1.34
N GLY A 101 -1.88 -14.55 -0.51
CA GLY A 101 -2.12 -15.42 0.63
C GLY A 101 -3.53 -15.24 1.18
N PRO A 102 -3.92 -16.04 2.17
CA PRO A 102 -5.17 -15.84 2.89
C PRO A 102 -5.20 -14.43 3.50
N MET A 103 -6.32 -13.72 3.34
CA MET A 103 -6.53 -12.36 3.86
C MET A 103 -7.04 -12.36 5.29
#